data_AF-A0A933PV88-F1
#
_entry.id   AF-A0A933PV88-F1
#
_cell.length_a   1.000
_cell.length_b   1.000
_cell.length_c   1.000
_cell.angle_alpha   90.00
_cell.angle_beta   90.00
_cell.angle_gamma   90.00
#
_symmetry.space_group_name_H-M   'P 1'
#
loop_
_entity.id
_entity.type
_entity.pdbx_description
1 polymer ?
#
loop_
_entity_poly.entity_id
_entity_poly.type
_entity_poly.pdbx_seq_one_letter_code
_entity_poly.pdbx_strand_id
1 'polypeptide(L)' 'MIFKAFNYPICDSVKEPPYKDVTVDSWYAPYACKAKEKGILADNNFFSPDYNITRAEIVQVIYNVMKDMQKI' A
#
# COMPACT_ATOMS: atom_id res chain seq x y z
N MET A 1 -5.93 -5.76 -6.00
CA MET A 1 -5.03 -4.77 -5.36
C MET A 1 -3.91 -4.41 -6.33
N ILE A 2 -3.48 -3.14 -6.39
CA ILE A 2 -2.50 -2.62 -7.37
C ILE A 2 -1.20 -3.44 -7.38
N PHE A 3 -0.60 -3.68 -6.21
CA PHE A 3 0.61 -4.47 -6.03
C PHE A 3 0.55 -5.87 -6.68
N LYS A 4 -0.57 -6.57 -6.50
CA LYS A 4 -0.79 -7.89 -7.12
C LYS A 4 -0.86 -7.80 -8.65
N ALA A 5 -1.42 -6.73 -9.20
CA ALA A 5 -1.50 -6.54 -10.64
C ALA A 5 -0.13 -6.33 -11.31
N PHE A 6 0.81 -5.71 -10.59
CA PHE A 6 2.19 -5.48 -11.05
C PHE A 6 3.16 -6.60 -10.62
N ASN A 7 2.67 -7.66 -9.99
CA ASN A 7 3.49 -8.73 -9.40
C ASN A 7 4.58 -8.17 -8.44
N TYR A 8 4.24 -7.08 -7.74
CA TYR A 8 5.13 -6.36 -6.85
C TYR A 8 5.25 -7.10 -5.51
N PRO A 9 6.46 -7.25 -4.93
CA PRO A 9 6.67 -7.98 -3.68
C PRO A 9 5.93 -7.33 -2.50
N ILE A 10 5.22 -8.11 -1.71
CA ILE A 10 4.45 -7.65 -0.54
C ILE A 10 5.14 -8.06 0.78
N CYS A 11 4.61 -7.61 1.92
CA CYS A 11 5.07 -8.11 3.22
C CYS A 11 4.50 -9.53 3.45
N ASP A 12 5.34 -10.56 3.56
CA ASP A 12 4.87 -11.95 3.74
C ASP A 12 4.13 -12.16 5.07
N SER A 13 4.58 -11.48 6.13
CA SER A 13 3.96 -11.52 7.46
C SER A 13 3.88 -10.12 8.04
N VAL A 14 2.68 -9.70 8.45
CA VAL A 14 2.46 -8.43 9.15
C VAL A 14 2.46 -8.70 10.64
N LYS A 15 3.55 -8.34 11.34
CA LYS A 15 3.68 -8.55 12.80
C LYS A 15 2.97 -7.49 13.62
N GLU A 16 2.87 -6.29 13.08
CA GLU A 16 2.26 -5.13 13.74
C GLU A 16 1.35 -4.37 12.76
N PRO A 17 0.26 -3.75 13.24
CA PRO A 17 -0.60 -2.89 12.45
C PRO A 17 0.21 -1.82 11.69
N PRO A 18 0.21 -1.81 10.34
CA PRO A 18 0.93 -0.78 9.59
C PRO A 18 0.28 0.59 9.75
N TYR A 19 -1.02 0.64 10.01
CA TYR A 19 -1.82 1.84 10.26
C TYR A 19 -2.77 1.59 11.44
N LYS A 20 -3.30 2.67 12.05
CA LYS A 20 -4.16 2.57 13.23
C LYS A 20 -5.49 1.85 12.99
N ASP A 21 -5.96 1.85 11.75
CA ASP A 21 -7.22 1.27 11.28
C ASP A 21 -7.02 -0.02 10.47
N VAL A 22 -5.82 -0.63 10.53
CA VAL A 22 -5.51 -1.87 9.84
C VAL A 22 -5.16 -2.94 10.85
N THR A 23 -5.98 -3.98 10.96
CA THR A 23 -5.62 -5.17 11.75
C THR A 23 -4.62 -6.03 10.98
N VAL A 24 -3.78 -6.78 11.70
CA VAL A 24 -2.77 -7.66 11.09
C VAL A 24 -3.38 -8.79 10.24
N ASP A 25 -4.60 -9.22 10.58
CA ASP A 25 -5.32 -10.30 9.91
C ASP A 25 -6.11 -9.83 8.67
N SER A 26 -6.19 -8.51 8.42
CA SER A 26 -6.85 -7.99 7.24
C SER A 26 -6.14 -8.47 5.97
N TRP A 27 -6.90 -8.94 4.98
CA TRP A 27 -6.34 -9.43 3.71
C TRP A 27 -5.51 -8.38 2.96
N TYR A 28 -5.79 -7.09 3.20
CA TYR A 28 -5.05 -5.96 2.62
C TYR A 28 -3.82 -5.53 3.44
N ALA A 29 -3.63 -6.06 4.67
CA ALA A 29 -2.55 -5.66 5.56
C ALA A 29 -1.15 -5.87 4.96
N PRO A 30 -0.84 -6.99 4.26
CA PRO A 30 0.44 -7.18 3.57
C PRO A 30 0.78 -6.06 2.57
N TYR A 31 -0.24 -5.53 1.90
CA TYR A 31 -0.11 -4.49 0.91
C TYR A 31 0.02 -3.11 1.56
N ALA A 32 -0.76 -2.85 2.60
CA ALA A 32 -0.67 -1.61 3.39
C ALA A 32 0.71 -1.49 4.05
N CYS A 33 1.23 -2.60 4.61
CA CYS A 33 2.59 -2.70 5.12
C CYS A 33 3.63 -2.29 4.07
N LYS A 34 3.58 -2.91 2.90
CA LYS A 34 4.57 -2.63 1.84
C LYS A 34 4.45 -1.19 1.32
N ALA A 35 3.22 -0.68 1.17
CA ALA A 35 2.99 0.68 0.74
C ALA A 35 3.58 1.71 1.70
N LYS A 36 3.50 1.44 3.01
CA LYS A 36 4.12 2.28 4.05
C LYS A 36 5.64 2.18 4.05
N GLU A 37 6.18 0.98 3.97
CA GLU A 37 7.64 0.72 3.90
C GLU A 37 8.31 1.52 2.78
N LYS A 38 7.65 1.60 1.63
CA LYS A 38 8.18 2.22 0.41
C LYS A 38 7.78 3.69 0.23
N GLY A 39 6.96 4.23 1.13
CA GLY A 39 6.41 5.59 0.99
C GLY A 39 5.59 5.76 -0.30
N ILE A 40 4.91 4.70 -0.75
CA ILE A 40 4.08 4.71 -1.97
C ILE A 40 2.79 5.50 -1.72
N LEU A 41 2.22 5.34 -0.51
CA LEU A 41 1.10 6.14 -0.02
C LEU A 41 1.63 7.30 0.82
N ALA A 42 0.83 8.37 0.92
CA ALA A 42 1.14 9.48 1.81
C ALA A 42 1.32 8.95 3.24
N ASP A 43 2.32 9.49 3.94
CA ASP A 43 2.57 9.13 5.33
C ASP A 43 1.44 9.71 6.20
N ASN A 44 0.51 8.84 6.55
CA ASN A 44 -0.63 9.13 7.38
C ASN A 44 -0.81 8.03 8.43
N ASN A 45 -1.47 8.35 9.53
CA ASN A 45 -1.75 7.39 10.59
C ASN A 45 -2.83 6.35 10.21
N PHE A 46 -3.61 6.65 9.17
CA PHE A 46 -4.77 5.86 8.73
C PHE A 46 -4.61 5.43 7.27
N PHE A 47 -5.04 4.20 6.97
CA PHE A 47 -5.10 3.65 5.62
C PHE A 47 -6.47 3.92 4.95
N SER A 48 -7.53 3.95 5.76
CA SER A 48 -8.92 4.20 5.36
C SER A 48 -9.41 3.27 4.24
N PRO A 49 -9.46 1.94 4.48
CA PRO A 49 -9.77 0.94 3.45
C PRO A 49 -11.16 1.09 2.84
N ASP A 50 -12.11 1.65 3.60
CA ASP A 50 -13.51 1.86 3.18
C ASP A 50 -13.76 3.23 2.53
N TYR A 51 -12.73 4.09 2.45
CA TYR A 51 -12.86 5.42 1.86
C TYR A 51 -12.82 5.35 0.33
N ASN A 52 -13.66 6.14 -0.31
CA ASN A 52 -13.66 6.26 -1.77
C ASN A 52 -12.41 6.99 -2.24
N ILE A 53 -11.60 6.32 -3.05
CA ILE A 53 -10.43 6.91 -3.68
C ILE A 53 -10.79 7.52 -5.05
N THR A 54 -10.22 8.69 -5.34
CA THR A 54 -10.38 9.36 -6.64
C THR A 54 -9.48 8.72 -7.70
N ARG A 55 -9.82 8.92 -8.98
CA ARG A 55 -8.98 8.47 -10.10
C ARG A 55 -7.58 9.08 -10.05
N ALA A 56 -7.46 10.33 -9.62
CA ALA A 56 -6.18 11.02 -9.50
C ALA A 56 -5.28 10.35 -8.45
N GLU A 57 -5.83 9.99 -7.30
CA GLU A 57 -5.11 9.28 -6.24
C GLU A 57 -4.68 7.88 -6.69
N ILE A 58 -5.55 7.13 -7.39
CA ILE A 58 -5.16 5.82 -7.95
C ILE A 58 -3.97 5.98 -8.91
N VAL A 59 -4.02 6.95 -9.83
CA VAL A 59 -2.93 7.20 -10.79
C VAL A 59 -1.63 7.57 -10.07
N GLN A 60 -1.71 8.36 -9.01
CA GLN A 60 -0.55 8.70 -8.17
C GLN A 60 0.08 7.45 -7.55
N VAL A 61 -0.73 6.54 -7.00
CA VAL A 61 -0.24 5.28 -6.42
C VAL A 61 0.42 4.40 -7.48
N ILE A 62 -0.20 4.24 -8.65
CA ILE A 62 0.37 3.49 -9.77
C ILE A 62 1.71 4.08 -10.19
N TYR A 63 1.79 5.40 -10.36
CA TYR A 63 3.02 6.09 -10.71
C TYR A 63 4.13 5.84 -9.68
N ASN A 64 3.80 5.92 -8.39
CA ASN A 64 4.76 5.67 -7.30
C ASN A 64 5.28 4.22 -7.31
N VAL A 65 4.40 3.24 -7.52
CA VAL A 65 4.78 1.82 -7.66
C VAL A 65 5.73 1.64 -8.85
N MET A 66 5.37 2.16 -10.03
CA MET A 66 6.20 2.04 -11.23
C MET A 66 7.55 2.75 -11.07
N LYS A 67 7.57 3.92 -10.43
CA LYS A 67 8.80 4.67 -10.15
C LYS A 67 9.72 3.89 -9.22
N ASP A 68 9.19 3.23 -8.19
CA ASP A 68 9.99 2.42 -7.28
C ASP A 68 10.60 1.20 -8.00
N MET A 69 9.84 0.55 -8.90
CA MET A 69 10.33 -0.58 -9.70
C MET A 69 11.43 -0.21 -10.70
N GLN A 70 11.53 1.06 -11.12
CA GLN A 70 12.55 1.53 -12.06
C GLN A 70 13.86 1.96 -11.40
N LYS A 71 13.90 2.06 -10.06
CA LYS A 71 15.15 2.28 -9.33
C LYS A 71 15.93 0.97 -9.28
N ILE A 72 16.73 0.73 -10.33
CA ILE A 72 17.78 -0.29 -10.36
C ILE A 72 19.04 0.30 -9.73
#